data_AF-A0A0J6F677-F1
#
_entry.id   AF-A0A0J6F677-F1
#
_cell.length_a   1.000
_cell.length_b   1.000
_cell.length_c   1.000
_cell.angle_alpha   90.00
_cell.angle_beta   90.00
_cell.angle_gamma   90.00
#
_symmetry.space_group_name_H-M   'P 1'
#
loop_
_entity.id
_entity.type
_entity.pdbx_description
1 polymer ?
#
loop_
_entity_poly.entity_id
_entity_poly.type
_entity_poly.pdbx_seq_one_letter_code
_entity_poly.pdbx_strand_id
1 'polypeptide(L)'
;MCLSGKWSQEIFNRKGELRHIHRLRHWALPDVLREKYHFPAEESKAISDFLLPMLELVPDRRANAGGMANHPYLKSTKGMDHIQLNVPVGSRGEGIAGWASEVKKR
;
A
#
# COMPACT_ATOMS: atom_id res chain seq x y z
N MET A 1 14.93 -6.24 2.53
CA MET A 1 14.18 -5.41 1.55
C MET A 1 15.10 -4.42 0.84
N CYS A 2 15.80 -3.55 1.57
CA CYS A 2 16.59 -2.47 0.96
C CYS A 2 17.83 -2.96 0.19
N LEU A 3 18.30 -4.19 0.43
CA LEU A 3 19.56 -4.73 -0.10
C LEU A 3 19.40 -5.83 -1.17
N SER A 4 18.18 -6.28 -1.45
CA SER A 4 17.92 -7.41 -2.37
C SER A 4 17.62 -6.99 -3.82
N GLY A 5 17.43 -5.69 -4.06
CA GLY A 5 17.17 -5.17 -5.41
C GLY A 5 18.46 -5.05 -6.22
N LYS A 6 18.36 -5.22 -7.55
CA LYS A 6 19.49 -5.08 -8.48
C LYS A 6 20.28 -3.77 -8.27
N TRP A 7 19.55 -2.68 -8.02
CA TRP A 7 20.11 -1.33 -7.85
C TRP A 7 20.25 -0.91 -6.39
N SER A 8 19.99 -1.80 -5.44
CA SER A 8 20.03 -1.50 -4.00
C SER A 8 21.36 -0.89 -3.56
N GLN A 9 22.47 -1.34 -4.16
CA GLN A 9 23.80 -0.85 -3.80
C GLN A 9 24.06 0.60 -4.25
N GLU A 10 23.32 1.13 -5.22
CA GLU A 10 23.42 2.52 -5.68
C GLU A 10 22.60 3.46 -4.80
N ILE A 11 21.54 2.95 -4.16
CA ILE A 11 20.62 3.75 -3.34
C ILE A 11 21.02 3.70 -1.86
N PHE A 12 21.38 2.51 -1.36
CA PHE A 12 21.65 2.26 0.05
C PHE A 12 23.12 1.91 0.32
N ASN A 13 23.61 2.26 1.50
CA ASN A 13 24.90 1.80 2.01
C ASN A 13 24.76 0.39 2.66
N ARG A 14 25.86 -0.19 3.12
CA ARG A 14 25.86 -1.52 3.77
C ARG A 14 25.04 -1.59 5.07
N LYS A 15 24.79 -0.44 5.72
CA LYS A 15 23.93 -0.33 6.91
C LYS A 15 22.44 -0.21 6.55
N GLY A 16 22.09 -0.07 5.27
CA GLY A 16 20.71 0.10 4.81
C GLY A 16 20.21 1.54 4.81
N GLU A 17 21.10 2.52 4.92
CA GLU A 17 20.77 3.96 4.91
C GLU A 17 20.92 4.51 3.49
N LEU A 18 20.15 5.56 3.15
CA LEU A 18 20.28 6.24 1.86
C LEU A 18 21.65 6.91 1.72
N ARG A 19 22.30 6.74 0.56
CA ARG A 19 23.66 7.26 0.33
C ARG A 19 23.73 8.78 0.27
N HIS A 20 22.79 9.40 -0.44
CA HIS A 20 22.83 10.83 -0.77
C HIS A 20 21.84 11.67 0.04
N ILE A 21 21.00 11.04 0.87
CA ILE A 21 19.98 11.72 1.68
C ILE A 21 20.25 11.39 3.15
N HIS A 22 20.79 12.37 3.88
CA HIS A 22 21.17 12.21 5.28
C HIS A 22 20.05 12.57 6.27
N ARG A 23 19.03 13.29 5.82
CA ARG A 23 17.90 13.73 6.65
C ARG A 23 16.59 13.35 5.98
N LEU A 24 15.90 12.38 6.56
CA LEU A 24 14.55 12.02 6.18
C LEU A 24 13.57 12.69 7.13
N ARG A 25 12.57 13.38 6.57
CA ARG A 25 11.43 13.90 7.32
C ARG A 25 10.24 13.03 6.98
N HIS A 26 9.86 12.17 7.91
CA HIS A 26 8.67 11.35 7.75
C HIS A 26 7.43 12.22 7.92
N TRP A 27 6.46 12.05 7.04
CA TRP A 27 5.15 12.66 7.14
C TRP A 27 4.13 11.57 6.85
N ALA A 28 3.37 11.17 7.87
CA ALA A 28 2.43 10.07 7.74
C ALA A 28 1.30 10.48 6.78
N LEU A 29 0.79 9.53 6.00
CA LEU A 29 -0.33 9.77 5.09
C LEU A 29 -1.53 10.48 5.74
N PRO A 30 -2.02 10.07 6.94
CA PRO A 30 -3.13 10.78 7.58
C PRO A 30 -2.79 12.22 7.93
N ASP A 31 -1.54 12.51 8.32
CA ASP A 31 -1.10 13.87 8.62
C ASP A 31 -0.99 14.71 7.34
N VAL A 32 -0.51 14.12 6.22
CA VAL A 32 -0.50 14.78 4.91
C VAL A 32 -1.92 15.18 4.52
N LEU A 33 -2.88 14.27 4.62
CA LEU A 33 -4.29 14.53 4.28
C LEU A 33 -4.88 15.63 5.17
N ARG A 34 -4.62 15.59 6.47
CA ARG A 34 -5.13 16.59 7.42
C ARG A 34 -4.48 17.95 7.25
N GLU A 35 -3.16 18.02 7.20
CA GLU A 35 -2.41 19.27 7.32
C GLU A 35 -2.22 19.97 5.97
N LYS A 36 -1.93 19.19 4.91
CA LYS A 36 -1.70 19.74 3.56
C LYS A 36 -2.99 19.88 2.78
N TYR A 37 -3.90 18.91 2.92
CA TYR A 37 -5.14 18.87 2.14
C TYR A 37 -6.38 19.23 2.95
N HIS A 38 -6.20 19.58 4.24
CA HIS A 38 -7.26 20.08 5.11
C HIS A 38 -8.46 19.14 5.26
N PHE A 39 -8.24 17.83 5.11
CA PHE A 39 -9.27 16.85 5.41
C PHE A 39 -9.56 16.81 6.93
N PRO A 40 -10.81 16.57 7.34
CA PRO A 40 -11.14 16.24 8.72
C PRO A 40 -10.32 15.03 9.21
N ALA A 41 -10.07 14.96 10.52
CA ALA A 41 -9.27 13.88 11.09
C ALA A 41 -9.85 12.47 10.80
N GLU A 42 -11.18 12.33 10.92
CA GLU A 42 -11.88 11.06 10.63
C GLU A 42 -11.77 10.66 9.16
N GLU A 43 -11.93 11.61 8.24
CA GLU A 43 -11.83 11.35 6.80
C GLU A 43 -10.39 11.04 6.38
N SER A 44 -9.42 11.78 6.93
CA SER A 44 -7.99 11.52 6.73
C SER A 44 -7.62 10.10 7.15
N LYS A 45 -8.16 9.65 8.30
CA LYS A 45 -7.97 8.29 8.79
C LYS A 45 -8.63 7.26 7.87
N ALA A 46 -9.90 7.46 7.49
CA ALA A 46 -10.62 6.53 6.62
C ALA A 46 -9.95 6.33 5.26
N ILE A 47 -9.45 7.42 4.65
CA ILE A 47 -8.67 7.37 3.40
C ILE A 47 -7.35 6.64 3.63
N SER A 48 -6.67 6.92 4.74
CA SER A 48 -5.37 6.28 5.04
C SER A 48 -5.51 4.78 5.30
N ASP A 49 -6.53 4.36 6.06
CA ASP A 49 -6.84 2.95 6.32
C ASP A 49 -7.14 2.20 5.02
N PHE A 50 -7.75 2.88 4.05
CA PHE A 50 -7.95 2.33 2.70
C PHE A 50 -6.64 2.23 1.90
N LEU A 51 -5.81 3.26 1.89
CA LEU A 51 -4.63 3.33 1.00
C LEU A 51 -3.39 2.60 1.53
N LEU A 52 -3.13 2.64 2.84
CA LEU A 52 -1.92 2.08 3.43
C LEU A 52 -1.70 0.58 3.13
N PRO A 53 -2.72 -0.30 3.16
CA PRO A 53 -2.55 -1.70 2.77
C PRO A 53 -2.09 -1.88 1.30
N MET A 54 -2.44 -0.94 0.42
CA MET A 54 -2.02 -0.93 -0.99
C MET A 54 -0.63 -0.32 -1.19
N LEU A 55 -0.16 0.51 -0.26
CA LEU A 55 1.16 1.15 -0.26
C LEU A 55 2.23 0.33 0.48
N GLU A 56 1.93 -0.91 0.85
CA GLU A 56 2.87 -1.81 1.51
C GLU A 56 4.16 -2.00 0.67
N LEU A 57 5.29 -1.83 1.34
CA LEU A 57 6.62 -1.83 0.73
C LEU A 57 7.03 -3.24 0.32
N VAL A 58 6.66 -4.26 1.12
CA VAL A 58 6.87 -5.66 0.75
C VAL A 58 5.78 -6.10 -0.22
N PRO A 59 6.08 -6.40 -1.49
CA PRO A 59 5.05 -6.76 -2.46
C PRO A 59 4.19 -7.96 -2.01
N ASP A 60 4.79 -8.97 -1.38
CA ASP A 60 4.09 -10.15 -0.85
C ASP A 60 3.03 -9.82 0.23
N ARG A 61 3.18 -8.70 0.93
CA ARG A 61 2.27 -8.27 2.00
C ARG A 61 1.22 -7.27 1.54
N ARG A 62 1.34 -6.77 0.30
CA ARG A 62 0.43 -5.77 -0.27
C ARG A 62 -0.96 -6.35 -0.44
N ALA A 63 -1.96 -5.55 -0.08
CA ALA A 63 -3.36 -5.95 -0.23
C ALA A 63 -3.75 -6.06 -1.71
N ASN A 64 -4.61 -7.02 -2.03
CA ASN A 64 -5.14 -7.22 -3.37
C ASN A 64 -6.36 -6.34 -3.64
N ALA A 65 -6.59 -6.03 -4.93
CA ALA A 65 -7.69 -5.17 -5.34
C ALA A 65 -9.07 -5.75 -5.01
N GLY A 66 -9.26 -7.07 -5.10
CA GLY A 66 -10.54 -7.73 -4.83
C GLY A 66 -10.99 -7.57 -3.38
N GLY A 67 -10.10 -7.80 -2.41
CA GLY A 67 -10.38 -7.56 -1.00
C GLY A 67 -10.61 -6.09 -0.70
N MET A 68 -9.78 -5.21 -1.27
CA MET A 68 -9.89 -3.76 -1.03
C MET A 68 -11.12 -3.12 -1.68
N ALA A 69 -11.71 -3.74 -2.71
CA ALA A 69 -13.00 -3.29 -3.27
C ALA A 69 -14.14 -3.32 -2.24
N ASN A 70 -14.06 -4.21 -1.25
CA ASN A 70 -15.03 -4.32 -0.15
C ASN A 70 -14.72 -3.36 1.03
N HIS A 71 -13.70 -2.50 0.93
CA HIS A 71 -13.29 -1.63 2.03
C HIS A 71 -14.40 -0.61 2.38
N PRO A 72 -14.66 -0.32 3.67
CA PRO A 72 -15.74 0.59 4.09
C PRO A 72 -15.72 1.97 3.42
N TYR A 73 -14.52 2.48 3.11
CA TYR A 73 -14.34 3.76 2.42
C TYR A 73 -15.08 3.82 1.06
N LEU A 74 -15.23 2.69 0.37
CA LEU A 74 -15.87 2.63 -0.96
C LEU A 74 -17.39 2.37 -0.93
N LYS A 75 -17.99 2.13 0.25
CA LYS A 75 -19.40 1.73 0.37
C LYS A 75 -20.40 2.71 -0.23
N SER A 76 -20.08 4.00 -0.31
CA SER A 76 -20.96 5.04 -0.85
C SER A 76 -20.63 5.39 -2.30
N THR A 77 -19.91 4.52 -3.01
CA THR A 77 -19.55 4.75 -4.42
C THR A 77 -20.79 4.67 -5.29
N LYS A 78 -21.13 5.79 -5.93
CA LYS A 78 -22.36 5.94 -6.72
C LYS A 78 -22.50 4.82 -7.78
N GLY A 79 -23.60 4.07 -7.69
CA GLY A 79 -23.92 3.00 -8.64
C GLY A 79 -23.23 1.66 -8.35
N MET A 80 -22.50 1.55 -7.24
CA MET A 80 -21.78 0.34 -6.85
C MET A 80 -22.28 -0.30 -5.54
N ASP A 81 -23.38 0.20 -4.97
CA ASP A 81 -23.90 -0.24 -3.65
C ASP A 81 -24.21 -1.75 -3.57
N HIS A 82 -24.45 -2.39 -4.71
CA HIS A 82 -24.78 -3.82 -4.83
C HIS A 82 -23.56 -4.70 -5.15
N ILE A 83 -22.38 -4.10 -5.32
CA ILE A 83 -21.16 -4.83 -5.67
C ILE A 83 -20.46 -5.27 -4.40
N GLN A 84 -20.35 -6.60 -4.23
CA GLN A 84 -19.57 -7.20 -3.16
C GLN A 84 -18.85 -8.44 -3.68
N LEU A 85 -17.56 -8.55 -3.37
CA LEU A 85 -16.74 -9.70 -3.76
C LEU A 85 -16.61 -10.68 -2.59
N ASN A 86 -16.50 -11.97 -2.87
CA ASN A 86 -16.22 -13.01 -1.87
C ASN A 86 -14.73 -13.05 -1.49
N VAL A 87 -14.13 -11.88 -1.26
CA VAL A 87 -12.71 -11.73 -0.88
C VAL A 87 -12.64 -10.85 0.36
N PRO A 88 -12.05 -11.31 1.47
CA PRO A 88 -11.94 -10.52 2.69
C PRO A 88 -11.15 -9.22 2.48
N VAL A 89 -11.56 -8.14 3.15
CA VAL A 89 -10.83 -6.86 3.14
C VAL A 89 -9.42 -7.07 3.71
N GLY A 90 -8.41 -6.50 3.06
CA GLY A 90 -7.01 -6.65 3.47
C GLY A 90 -6.36 -7.98 3.08
N SER A 91 -7.07 -8.86 2.37
CA SER A 91 -6.45 -10.03 1.72
C SER A 91 -5.30 -9.58 0.82
N ARG A 92 -4.26 -10.40 0.70
CA ARG A 92 -3.03 -10.13 -0.07
C ARG A 92 -3.04 -10.99 -1.33
N GLY A 93 -1.87 -11.38 -1.82
CA GLY A 93 -1.72 -12.24 -2.98
C GLY A 93 -2.13 -13.71 -2.79
N GLU A 94 -2.84 -14.10 -1.72
CA GLU A 94 -3.19 -15.49 -1.50
C GLU A 94 -3.98 -16.05 -2.69
N GLY A 95 -3.47 -17.12 -3.31
CA GLY A 95 -4.08 -17.73 -4.49
C GLY A 95 -3.89 -16.97 -5.81
N ILE A 96 -3.19 -15.82 -5.81
CA ILE A 96 -2.90 -15.05 -7.02
C ILE A 96 -1.51 -15.41 -7.53
N ALA A 97 -1.48 -16.17 -8.63
CA ALA A 97 -0.24 -16.55 -9.28
C ALA A 97 0.54 -15.30 -9.73
N GLY A 98 1.80 -15.23 -9.33
CA GLY A 98 2.69 -14.14 -9.74
C GLY A 98 2.53 -12.83 -8.98
N TRP A 99 1.91 -12.85 -7.79
CA TRP A 99 1.60 -11.65 -7.02
C TRP A 99 2.81 -10.72 -6.77
N ALA A 100 3.93 -11.29 -6.35
CA ALA A 100 5.14 -10.53 -5.99
C ALA A 100 6.33 -10.79 -6.92
N SER A 101 6.27 -11.83 -7.74
CA SER A 101 7.37 -12.23 -8.64
C SER A 101 6.83 -13.04 -9.82
N GLU A 102 7.58 -13.07 -10.93
CA GLU A 102 7.21 -13.81 -12.13
C GLU A 102 7.07 -15.32 -11.87
N VAL A 103 6.00 -15.93 -12.40
CA VAL A 103 5.83 -17.39 -12.41
C VAL A 103 6.56 -17.98 -13.61
N LYS A 104 7.56 -18.82 -13.36
CA LYS A 104 8.20 -19.59 -14.43
C LYS A 104 7.24 -20.66 -14.96
N LYS A 105 6.94 -20.65 -16.25
CA LYS A 105 6.24 -21.77 -16.91
C LYS A 105 7.15 -23.00 -16.85
N ARG A 106 6.57 -24.15 -16.46
CA ARG A 106 7.23 -25.45 -16.58
C ARG A 106 7.24 -25.91 -18.03
#